data_AF-A0A2G8LL73-F1
#
_entry.id   AF-A0A2G8LL73-F1
#
_cell.length_a   1.000
_cell.length_b   1.000
_cell.length_c   1.000
_cell.angle_alpha   90.00
_cell.angle_beta   90.00
_cell.angle_gamma   90.00
#
_symmetry.space_group_name_H-M   'P 1'
#
loop_
_entity.id
_entity.type
_entity.pdbx_description
1 polymer ?
#
loop_
_entity_poly.entity_id
_entity_poly.type
_entity_poly.pdbx_seq_one_letter_code
_entity_poly.pdbx_strand_id
1 'polypeptide(L)'
;MQSFLNVVGTKRTFRSGLLHNGQMFSLGFDTYTQSNDENAVAKKISQLGLELDLVLINEYYDESLIILKKMMCWQFEDILYISNKVSGRKYNFPEEHVTHLRKWTAADNALYNHFNRTLWKKIQAYGLMFTEDLAYFRSLNGKVNNSTTFVLVIK
;
A
#
# COMPACT_ATOMS: atom_id res chain seq x y z
N MET A 1 -41.04 -23.92 27.49
CA MET A 1 -39.65 -24.06 27.95
C MET A 1 -38.95 -24.94 26.92
N GLN A 2 -37.85 -24.45 26.32
CA GLN A 2 -37.33 -24.78 24.96
C GLN A 2 -38.16 -24.11 23.86
N SER A 3 -37.68 -23.03 23.23
CA SER A 3 -36.64 -23.12 22.19
C SER A 3 -35.76 -21.86 22.10
N PHE A 4 -35.47 -21.23 23.25
CA PHE A 4 -34.44 -20.16 23.39
C PHE A 4 -33.01 -20.58 22.97
N LEU A 5 -32.79 -21.85 22.60
CA LEU A 5 -31.50 -22.37 22.16
C LEU A 5 -31.23 -22.18 20.66
N ASN A 6 -32.20 -21.73 19.84
CA ASN A 6 -31.95 -21.50 18.41
C ASN A 6 -31.26 -20.16 18.09
N VAL A 7 -31.03 -19.31 19.09
CA VAL A 7 -30.39 -18.00 18.91
C VAL A 7 -28.85 -18.06 19.05
N VAL A 8 -28.29 -19.19 19.51
CA VAL A 8 -26.84 -19.32 19.80
C VAL A 8 -26.10 -20.15 18.73
N GLY A 9 -26.73 -20.42 17.58
CA GLY A 9 -26.18 -21.32 16.55
C GLY A 9 -25.48 -20.67 15.34
N THR A 10 -25.64 -19.36 15.13
CA THR A 10 -25.00 -18.73 13.96
C THR A 10 -23.59 -18.31 14.34
N LYS A 11 -22.61 -19.21 14.14
CA LYS A 11 -21.22 -18.78 13.98
C LYS A 11 -21.24 -17.73 12.86
N ARG A 12 -21.22 -16.44 13.21
CA ARG A 12 -20.83 -15.39 12.26
C ARG A 12 -19.40 -15.71 11.88
N THR A 13 -19.20 -16.51 10.84
CA THR A 13 -17.93 -16.51 10.13
C THR A 13 -17.73 -15.07 9.70
N PHE A 14 -16.86 -14.36 10.39
CA PHE A 14 -16.40 -13.05 10.00
C PHE A 14 -15.59 -13.24 8.72
N ARG A 15 -16.29 -13.45 7.61
CA ARG A 15 -15.72 -13.50 6.26
C ARG A 15 -15.43 -12.05 5.90
N SER A 16 -14.33 -11.54 6.44
CA SER A 16 -13.84 -10.22 6.09
C SER A 16 -12.91 -10.36 4.90
N GLY A 17 -13.35 -9.87 3.74
CA GLY A 17 -12.57 -9.83 2.50
C GLY A 17 -11.28 -9.02 2.63
N LEU A 18 -11.11 -8.31 3.75
CA LEU A 18 -9.89 -7.60 4.13
C LEU A 18 -8.73 -8.53 4.53
N LEU A 19 -9.00 -9.80 4.88
CA LEU A 19 -7.95 -10.73 5.33
C LEU A 19 -7.25 -11.49 4.18
N HIS A 20 -7.91 -11.61 3.02
CA HIS A 20 -7.40 -12.35 1.87
C HIS A 20 -7.54 -11.48 0.62
N ASN A 21 -6.40 -11.11 0.04
CA ASN A 21 -6.33 -10.12 -1.05
C ASN A 21 -7.04 -8.80 -0.69
N GLY A 22 -6.78 -8.29 0.53
CA GLY A 22 -7.54 -7.19 1.11
C GLY A 22 -7.45 -5.89 0.33
N GLN A 23 -6.33 -5.62 -0.36
CA GLN A 23 -6.20 -4.44 -1.21
C GLN A 23 -7.06 -4.57 -2.47
N MET A 24 -6.97 -5.72 -3.14
CA MET A 24 -7.83 -6.02 -4.29
C MET A 24 -9.32 -5.97 -3.92
N PHE A 25 -9.69 -6.51 -2.75
CA PHE A 25 -11.06 -6.42 -2.23
C PHE A 25 -11.50 -4.96 -2.06
N SER A 26 -10.65 -4.14 -1.45
CA SER A 26 -10.91 -2.70 -1.24
C SER A 26 -11.06 -1.93 -2.56
N LEU A 27 -10.38 -2.38 -3.63
CA LEU A 27 -10.48 -1.84 -4.98
C LEU A 27 -11.66 -2.40 -5.79
N GLY A 28 -12.58 -3.11 -5.12
CA GLY A 28 -13.82 -3.63 -5.69
C GLY A 28 -13.65 -4.91 -6.50
N PHE A 29 -12.58 -5.68 -6.27
CA PHE A 29 -12.44 -7.03 -6.84
C PHE A 29 -13.14 -8.07 -5.97
N ASP A 30 -13.84 -9.03 -6.59
CA ASP A 30 -14.43 -10.15 -5.84
C ASP A 30 -13.36 -11.18 -5.47
N THR A 31 -12.74 -10.98 -4.32
CA THR A 31 -11.69 -11.86 -3.81
C THR A 31 -12.19 -13.20 -3.32
N TYR A 32 -13.51 -13.40 -3.17
CA TYR A 32 -14.03 -14.68 -2.70
C TYR A 32 -14.15 -15.70 -3.82
N THR A 33 -14.55 -15.24 -5.02
CA THR A 33 -14.82 -16.14 -6.15
C THR A 33 -13.75 -16.06 -7.22
N GLN A 34 -13.04 -14.94 -7.36
CA GLN A 34 -12.15 -14.68 -8.50
C GLN A 34 -10.65 -14.62 -8.14
N SER A 35 -10.27 -14.75 -6.86
CA SER A 35 -8.85 -14.66 -6.45
C SER A 35 -7.93 -15.69 -7.10
N ASN A 36 -8.46 -16.86 -7.48
CA ASN A 36 -7.70 -17.91 -8.15
C ASN A 36 -7.77 -17.84 -9.67
N ASP A 37 -8.55 -16.91 -10.24
CA ASP A 37 -8.64 -16.68 -11.68
C ASP A 37 -7.64 -15.59 -12.09
N GLU A 38 -6.49 -16.03 -12.60
CA GLU A 38 -5.41 -15.14 -13.04
C GLU A 38 -5.86 -14.16 -14.14
N ASN A 39 -6.80 -14.56 -15.01
CA ASN A 39 -7.32 -13.70 -16.06
C ASN A 39 -8.22 -12.60 -15.48
N ALA A 40 -9.07 -12.93 -14.52
CA ALA A 40 -9.90 -11.96 -13.82
C ALA A 40 -9.04 -10.94 -13.06
N VAL A 41 -8.00 -11.41 -12.37
CA VAL A 41 -7.02 -10.56 -11.67
C VAL A 41 -6.31 -9.64 -12.67
N ALA A 42 -5.77 -10.18 -13.77
CA ALA A 42 -5.06 -9.39 -14.78
C ALA A 42 -5.97 -8.35 -15.44
N LYS A 43 -7.24 -8.70 -15.72
CA LYS A 43 -8.23 -7.78 -16.27
C LYS A 43 -8.51 -6.63 -15.31
N LYS A 44 -8.73 -6.92 -14.02
CA LYS A 44 -8.96 -5.89 -13.01
C LYS A 44 -7.75 -4.97 -12.83
N ILE A 45 -6.54 -5.52 -12.79
CA ILE A 45 -5.31 -4.72 -12.72
C ILE A 45 -5.18 -3.81 -13.95
N SER A 46 -5.48 -4.33 -15.14
CA SER A 46 -5.43 -3.53 -16.38
C SER A 46 -6.46 -2.41 -16.36
N GLN A 47 -7.68 -2.67 -15.87
CA GLN A 47 -8.70 -1.66 -15.67
C GLN A 47 -8.22 -0.58 -14.69
N LEU A 48 -7.68 -0.97 -13.54
CA LEU A 48 -7.14 -0.03 -12.55
C LEU A 48 -5.99 0.80 -13.14
N GLY A 49 -5.16 0.23 -14.02
CA GLY A 49 -4.10 0.95 -14.71
C GLY A 49 -4.59 2.00 -15.70
N LEU A 50 -5.85 1.97 -16.11
CA LEU A 50 -6.51 3.01 -16.92
C LEU A 50 -7.19 4.07 -16.05
N GLU A 51 -7.64 3.69 -14.85
CA GLU A 51 -8.37 4.58 -13.93
C GLU A 51 -7.45 5.35 -12.98
N LEU A 52 -6.28 4.78 -12.64
CA LEU A 52 -5.35 5.33 -11.66
C LEU A 52 -4.08 5.82 -12.35
N ASP A 53 -3.88 7.13 -12.35
CA ASP A 53 -2.69 7.75 -12.95
C ASP A 53 -1.40 7.43 -12.19
N LEU A 54 -1.49 7.25 -10.87
CA LEU A 54 -0.38 6.91 -9.97
C LEU A 54 -0.88 6.13 -8.76
N VAL A 55 -0.13 5.10 -8.37
CA VAL A 55 -0.31 4.36 -7.11
C VAL A 55 0.95 4.55 -6.27
N LEU A 56 0.79 5.03 -5.03
CA LEU A 56 1.90 5.20 -4.09
C LEU A 56 2.25 3.85 -3.45
N ILE A 57 3.55 3.56 -3.33
CA ILE A 57 4.04 2.30 -2.77
C ILE A 57 4.74 2.61 -1.45
N ASN A 58 4.33 1.92 -0.38
CA ASN A 58 4.81 2.24 0.96
C ASN A 58 6.32 2.04 1.13
N GLU A 59 6.91 1.03 0.48
CA GLU A 59 8.37 0.79 0.47
C GLU A 59 9.15 1.86 -0.29
N TYR A 60 8.49 2.57 -1.21
CA TYR A 60 9.05 3.62 -2.06
C TYR A 60 8.22 4.89 -1.93
N TYR A 61 7.80 5.22 -0.71
CA TYR A 61 6.81 6.26 -0.47
C TYR A 61 7.36 7.64 -0.87
N ASP A 62 8.60 7.94 -0.48
CA ASP A 62 9.29 9.18 -0.89
C ASP A 62 9.40 9.29 -2.42
N GLU A 63 9.83 8.21 -3.07
CA GLU A 63 9.93 8.15 -4.53
C GLU A 63 8.57 8.39 -5.19
N SER A 64 7.52 7.77 -4.66
CA SER A 64 6.16 7.92 -5.14
C SER A 64 5.67 9.37 -5.00
N LEU A 65 6.00 10.05 -3.89
CA LEU A 65 5.67 11.45 -3.66
C LEU A 65 6.38 12.41 -4.62
N ILE A 66 7.64 12.14 -4.99
CA ILE A 66 8.35 12.92 -6.01
C ILE A 66 7.64 12.84 -7.37
N ILE A 67 7.18 11.64 -7.74
CA ILE A 67 6.40 11.46 -8.97
C ILE A 67 5.07 12.21 -8.88
N LEU A 68 4.35 12.09 -7.75
CA LEU A 68 3.10 12.81 -7.52
C LEU A 68 3.27 14.32 -7.63
N LYS A 69 4.29 14.88 -6.96
CA LYS A 69 4.65 16.30 -7.02
C LYS A 69 4.79 16.77 -8.47
N LYS A 70 5.53 16.02 -9.28
CA LYS A 70 5.77 16.36 -10.69
C LYS A 70 4.48 16.33 -11.51
N MET A 71 3.64 15.31 -11.29
CA MET A 71 2.36 15.18 -12.00
C MET A 71 1.38 16.29 -11.66
N MET A 72 1.36 16.75 -10.41
CA MET A 72 0.46 17.80 -9.92
C MET A 72 1.05 19.22 -10.06
N CYS A 73 2.28 19.36 -10.58
CA CYS A 73 3.03 20.62 -10.62
C CYS A 73 3.19 21.29 -9.24
N TRP A 74 3.30 20.49 -8.19
CA TRP A 74 3.44 20.96 -6.81
C TRP A 74 4.88 21.35 -6.46
N GLN A 75 5.01 22.13 -5.39
CA GLN A 75 6.29 22.45 -4.77
C GLN A 75 6.69 21.35 -3.78
N PHE A 76 7.90 21.41 -3.23
CA PHE A 76 8.37 20.38 -2.29
C PHE A 76 7.62 20.46 -0.96
N GLU A 77 7.20 21.66 -0.58
CA GLU A 77 6.46 21.96 0.65
C GLU A 77 5.10 21.27 0.70
N ASP A 78 4.46 21.10 -0.46
CA ASP A 78 3.12 20.50 -0.59
C ASP A 78 3.13 18.97 -0.33
N ILE A 79 4.30 18.33 -0.40
CA ILE A 79 4.46 16.88 -0.22
C ILE A 79 5.22 16.53 1.07
N LEU A 80 5.53 17.51 1.92
CA LEU A 80 6.15 17.26 3.23
C LEU A 80 5.16 16.55 4.16
N TYR A 81 5.65 15.63 4.97
CA TYR A 81 4.80 14.87 5.88
C TYR A 81 5.50 14.54 7.19
N ILE A 82 4.70 14.42 8.26
CA ILE A 82 5.18 13.96 9.55
C ILE A 82 5.06 12.43 9.58
N SER A 83 6.21 11.77 9.65
CA SER A 83 6.33 10.34 9.77
C SER A 83 6.07 9.90 11.21
N ASN A 84 4.92 9.26 11.44
CA ASN A 84 4.73 8.44 12.62
C ASN A 84 5.55 7.16 12.46
N LYS A 85 6.78 7.13 13.00
CA LYS A 85 7.63 5.94 12.98
C LYS A 85 6.94 4.81 13.76
N VAL A 86 6.16 4.00 13.06
CA VAL A 86 5.68 2.73 13.58
C VAL A 86 6.88 1.79 13.54
N SER A 87 7.51 1.57 14.69
CA SER A 87 8.54 0.54 14.84
C SER A 87 7.87 -0.84 14.70
N GLY A 88 7.66 -1.25 13.45
CA GLY A 88 7.22 -2.61 13.14
C GLY A 88 8.25 -3.59 13.68
N ARG A 89 7.84 -4.50 14.57
CA ARG A 89 8.68 -5.64 14.94
C ARG A 89 8.97 -6.42 13.65
N LYS A 90 10.23 -6.43 13.20
CA LYS A 90 10.65 -7.28 12.10
C LYS A 90 10.71 -8.72 12.62
N TYR A 91 9.66 -9.48 12.32
CA TYR A 91 9.65 -10.92 12.55
C TYR A 91 10.34 -11.59 11.37
N ASN A 92 11.40 -12.36 11.65
CA ASN A 92 12.03 -13.22 10.66
C ASN A 92 11.16 -14.46 10.51
N PHE A 93 10.34 -14.50 9.46
CA PHE A 93 9.55 -15.69 9.13
C PHE A 93 10.39 -16.64 8.27
N PRO A 94 10.31 -17.96 8.50
CA PRO A 94 10.85 -18.95 7.57
C PRO A 94 10.32 -18.74 6.14
N GLU A 95 11.18 -18.93 5.15
CA GLU A 95 10.86 -18.69 3.73
C GLU A 95 9.63 -19.49 3.26
N GLU A 96 9.45 -20.70 3.78
CA GLU A 96 8.26 -21.52 3.50
C GLU A 96 6.95 -20.82 3.86
N HIS A 97 6.88 -20.16 5.02
CA HIS A 97 5.67 -19.42 5.41
C HIS A 97 5.46 -18.18 4.54
N VAL A 98 6.53 -17.50 4.15
CA VAL A 98 6.46 -16.33 3.25
C VAL A 98 5.93 -16.75 1.89
N THR A 99 6.41 -17.87 1.34
CA THR A 99 5.93 -18.37 0.05
C THR A 99 4.48 -18.82 0.11
N HIS A 100 4.05 -19.48 1.19
CA HIS A 100 2.64 -19.82 1.41
C HIS A 100 1.78 -18.56 1.50
N LEU A 101 2.22 -17.55 2.26
CA LEU A 101 1.52 -16.29 2.39
C LEU A 101 1.40 -15.58 1.03
N ARG A 102 2.47 -15.56 0.22
CA ARG A 102 2.44 -14.96 -1.12
C ARG A 102 1.46 -15.67 -2.05
N LYS A 103 1.37 -17.00 -1.98
CA LYS A 103 0.37 -17.79 -2.72
C LYS A 103 -1.04 -17.48 -2.22
N TRP A 104 -1.23 -17.36 -0.91
CA TRP A 104 -2.49 -16.96 -0.31
C TRP A 104 -2.90 -15.55 -0.74
N THR A 105 -1.98 -14.59 -0.84
CA THR A 105 -2.27 -13.21 -1.27
C THR A 105 -1.90 -12.94 -2.73
N ALA A 106 -2.10 -13.94 -3.61
CA ALA A 106 -1.63 -13.88 -5.00
C ALA A 106 -2.13 -12.65 -5.78
N ALA A 107 -3.40 -12.26 -5.60
CA ALA A 107 -3.96 -11.11 -6.33
C ALA A 107 -3.37 -9.78 -5.85
N ASP A 108 -3.19 -9.60 -4.54
CA ASP A 108 -2.50 -8.41 -3.99
C ASP A 108 -1.03 -8.37 -4.43
N ASN A 109 -0.34 -9.51 -4.50
CA ASN A 109 1.03 -9.57 -5.02
C ASN A 109 1.09 -9.23 -6.51
N ALA A 110 0.13 -9.67 -7.31
CA ALA A 110 0.02 -9.31 -8.72
C ALA A 110 -0.21 -7.80 -8.90
N LEU A 111 -1.10 -7.23 -8.09
CA LEU A 111 -1.38 -5.79 -8.02
C LEU A 111 -0.10 -5.00 -7.68
N TYR A 112 0.58 -5.35 -6.59
CA TYR A 112 1.83 -4.73 -6.17
C TYR A 112 2.89 -4.78 -7.28
N ASN A 113 3.12 -5.96 -7.85
CA ASN A 113 4.13 -6.15 -8.90
C ASN A 113 3.82 -5.31 -10.15
N HIS A 114 2.56 -5.19 -10.54
CA HIS A 114 2.16 -4.34 -11.65
C HIS A 114 2.49 -2.88 -11.36
N PHE A 115 1.97 -2.34 -10.26
CA PHE A 115 2.12 -0.92 -9.97
C PHE A 115 3.55 -0.52 -9.59
N ASN A 116 4.33 -1.42 -8.97
CA ASN A 116 5.77 -1.22 -8.75
C ASN A 116 6.50 -1.02 -10.08
N ARG A 117 6.24 -1.88 -11.08
CA ARG A 117 6.82 -1.68 -12.43
C ARG A 117 6.38 -0.36 -13.06
N THR A 118 5.12 0.05 -12.89
CA THR A 118 4.66 1.34 -13.44
C THR A 118 5.31 2.53 -12.75
N LEU A 119 5.53 2.46 -11.43
CA LEU A 119 6.24 3.49 -10.68
C LEU A 119 7.67 3.64 -11.20
N TRP A 120 8.41 2.54 -11.33
CA TRP A 120 9.78 2.57 -11.85
C TRP A 120 9.87 3.11 -13.29
N LYS A 121 8.87 2.83 -14.14
CA LYS A 121 8.78 3.46 -15.46
C LYS A 121 8.62 4.97 -15.37
N LYS A 122 7.79 5.47 -14.46
CA LYS A 122 7.61 6.92 -14.23
C LYS A 122 8.88 7.57 -13.66
N ILE A 123 9.58 6.88 -12.75
CA ILE A 123 10.89 7.31 -12.23
C ILE A 123 11.92 7.41 -13.34
N GLN A 124 12.01 6.41 -14.21
CA GLN A 124 12.90 6.46 -15.38
C GLN A 124 12.56 7.62 -16.31
N ALA A 125 11.26 7.89 -16.55
CA ALA A 125 10.80 9.00 -17.37
C ALA A 125 11.03 10.39 -16.73
N TYR A 126 11.13 10.48 -15.40
CA TYR A 126 11.51 11.71 -14.70
C TYR A 126 12.90 12.20 -15.10
N GLY A 127 13.82 11.25 -15.38
CA GLY A 127 15.16 11.53 -15.85
C GLY A 127 16.19 11.74 -14.73
N LEU A 128 17.36 12.28 -15.12
CA LEU A 128 18.56 12.34 -14.28
C LEU A 128 18.38 13.16 -12.99
N MET A 129 17.48 14.14 -12.98
CA MET A 129 17.22 15.00 -11.82
C MET A 129 16.51 14.28 -10.67
N PHE A 130 15.94 13.09 -10.91
CA PHE A 130 15.15 12.38 -9.91
C PHE A 130 15.95 12.13 -8.62
N THR A 131 17.20 11.70 -8.73
CA THR A 131 18.04 11.39 -7.58
C THR A 131 18.37 12.63 -6.75
N GLU A 132 18.62 13.76 -7.42
CA GLU A 132 18.89 15.04 -6.76
C GLU A 132 17.64 15.57 -6.04
N ASP A 133 16.49 15.55 -6.72
CA ASP A 133 15.21 15.97 -6.16
C ASP A 133 14.78 15.09 -4.98
N LEU A 134 15.00 13.77 -5.07
CA LEU A 134 14.71 12.83 -3.98
C LEU A 134 15.62 13.08 -2.77
N ALA A 135 16.92 13.33 -2.99
CA ALA A 135 17.86 13.65 -1.91
C ALA A 135 17.50 14.98 -1.23
N TYR A 136 17.15 15.99 -2.02
CA TYR A 136 16.69 17.28 -1.52
C TYR A 136 15.39 17.15 -0.70
N PHE A 137 14.40 16.44 -1.22
CA PHE A 137 13.14 16.18 -0.53
C PHE A 137 13.36 15.45 0.80
N ARG A 138 14.17 14.39 0.83
CA ARG A 138 14.50 13.66 2.07
C ARG A 138 15.18 14.56 3.11
N SER A 139 16.04 15.49 2.67
CA SER A 139 16.64 16.50 3.55
C SER A 139 15.59 17.42 4.16
N LEU A 140 14.68 17.96 3.35
CA LEU A 140 13.59 18.82 3.82
C LEU A 140 12.65 18.08 4.77
N ASN A 141 12.22 16.89 4.40
CA ASN A 141 11.31 16.08 5.20
C ASN A 141 11.95 15.66 6.53
N GLY A 142 13.26 15.37 6.51
CA GLY A 142 14.04 15.13 7.73
C GLY A 142 14.05 16.33 8.68
N LYS A 143 14.14 17.56 8.17
CA LYS A 143 14.03 18.77 8.98
C LYS A 143 12.65 18.89 9.63
N VAL A 144 11.57 18.69 8.87
CA VAL A 144 10.20 18.72 9.41
C VAL A 144 10.04 17.70 10.54
N ASN A 145 10.45 16.45 10.29
CA ASN A 145 10.33 15.37 11.28
C ASN A 145 11.19 15.58 12.53
N ASN A 146 12.35 16.24 12.41
CA ASN A 146 13.21 16.56 13.55
C ASN A 146 12.73 17.81 14.31
N SER A 147 12.21 18.82 13.60
CA SER A 147 11.66 20.04 14.20
C SER A 147 10.40 19.77 15.03
N THR A 148 9.64 18.71 14.72
CA THR A 148 8.51 18.27 15.55
C THR A 148 8.95 17.47 16.79
N THR A 149 10.25 17.33 17.07
CA THR A 149 10.77 16.93 18.40
C THR A 149 10.75 18.13 19.35
N PHE A 150 9.62 18.83 19.41
CA PHE A 150 9.29 19.81 20.46
C PHE A 150 7.80 19.70 20.73
N VAL A 151 7.41 18.60 21.38
CA VAL A 151 6.35 18.64 22.38
C VAL A 151 6.92 17.98 23.62
N LEU A 152 7.58 18.79 24.45
CA LEU A 152 7.93 18.43 25.82
C LEU A 152 7.11 19.31 26.77
N VAL A 153 5.97 18.75 27.20
CA VAL A 153 5.29 18.85 28.52
C VAL A 153 4.79 20.28 28.89
N ILE A 154 3.63 20.51 29.53
CA ILE A 154 3.38 20.43 30.98
C ILE A 154 1.86 20.40 31.28
N LYS A 155 1.50 19.45 32.15
CA LYS A 155 0.20 19.13 32.80
C LYS A 155 -0.84 18.33 32.01
#